data_AF-A0A661SMK7-F1
#
_entry.id   AF-A0A661SMK7-F1
#
_cell.length_a   1.000
_cell.length_b   1.000
_cell.length_c   1.000
_cell.angle_alpha   90.00
_cell.angle_beta   90.00
_cell.angle_gamma   90.00
#
_symmetry.space_group_name_H-M   'P 1'
#
loop_
_entity.id
_entity.type
_entity.pdbx_description
1 polymer ?
#
loop_
_entity_poly.entity_id
_entity_poly.type
_entity_poly.pdbx_seq_one_letter_code
_entity_poly.pdbx_strand_id
1 'polypeptide(L)'
;MNSLISAYKNLIVLFTDKKEISASEFETEFLKLFKKDKSFDENFYEIIKPLFYAVEDFCSYPEIRDHDDLDENQLIEAAKATLERLNMVDDKNEIRIKQLLMELNESINTLPLLINRVVEEKLNEILPAIVKNTLSEELHALDLRGFENLGGLTSRRSRQNWKKRQNIRSNHGFQKGVLQYEIIFQMDH
;
A
#
# COMPACT_ATOMS: atom_id res chain seq x y z
N MET A 1 -20.03 5.74 -9.06
CA MET A 1 -20.79 6.82 -8.38
C MET A 1 -22.05 6.21 -7.82
N ASN A 2 -22.39 6.49 -6.56
CA ASN A 2 -23.61 5.97 -5.93
C ASN A 2 -24.81 6.36 -6.80
N SER A 3 -25.59 5.39 -7.28
CA SER A 3 -26.68 5.63 -8.23
C SER A 3 -27.71 6.64 -7.72
N LEU A 4 -27.80 6.80 -6.41
CA LEU A 4 -28.64 7.78 -5.71
C LEU A 4 -28.17 9.22 -5.92
N ILE A 5 -26.89 9.51 -5.65
CA ILE A 5 -26.33 10.86 -5.84
C ILE A 5 -26.56 11.33 -7.28
N SER A 6 -26.31 10.44 -8.25
CA SER A 6 -26.55 10.75 -9.66
C SER A 6 -28.04 10.98 -9.97
N ALA A 7 -28.95 10.23 -9.37
CA ALA A 7 -30.39 10.43 -9.55
C ALA A 7 -30.85 11.81 -9.04
N TYR A 8 -30.42 12.19 -7.83
CA TYR A 8 -30.73 13.51 -7.27
C TYR A 8 -30.11 14.64 -8.09
N LYS A 9 -28.84 14.53 -8.47
CA LYS A 9 -28.18 15.52 -9.34
C LYS A 9 -28.94 15.71 -10.66
N ASN A 10 -29.31 14.61 -11.31
CA ASN A 10 -30.04 14.67 -12.57
C ASN A 10 -31.39 15.35 -12.40
N LEU A 11 -32.15 15.00 -11.37
CA LEU A 11 -33.45 15.62 -11.09
C LEU A 11 -33.32 17.12 -10.84
N ILE A 12 -32.33 17.53 -10.04
CA ILE A 12 -32.07 18.95 -9.77
C ILE A 12 -31.68 19.68 -11.05
N VAL A 13 -30.79 19.12 -11.88
CA VAL A 13 -30.36 19.73 -13.15
C VAL A 13 -31.53 19.88 -14.14
N LEU A 14 -32.44 18.91 -14.19
CA LEU A 14 -33.66 18.99 -15.02
C LEU A 14 -34.54 20.18 -14.60
N PHE A 15 -34.66 20.42 -13.30
CA PHE A 15 -35.43 21.53 -12.75
C PHE A 15 -34.72 22.88 -12.90
N THR A 16 -33.44 22.99 -12.55
CA THR A 16 -32.76 24.28 -12.42
C THR A 16 -32.15 24.79 -13.72
N ASP A 17 -31.30 23.98 -14.34
CA ASP A 17 -30.41 24.42 -15.41
C ASP A 17 -31.07 24.25 -16.77
N LYS A 18 -31.74 23.10 -16.94
CA LYS A 18 -32.44 22.76 -18.16
C LYS A 18 -33.86 23.32 -18.19
N LYS A 19 -34.49 23.50 -17.02
CA LYS A 19 -35.88 23.92 -16.87
C LYS A 19 -36.84 23.04 -17.69
N GLU A 20 -36.54 21.74 -17.74
CA GLU A 20 -37.31 20.72 -18.47
C GLU A 20 -38.51 20.22 -17.66
N ILE A 21 -38.52 20.47 -16.34
CA ILE A 21 -39.63 20.15 -15.43
C ILE A 21 -40.00 21.38 -14.61
N SER A 22 -41.29 21.51 -14.29
CA SER A 22 -41.84 22.54 -13.41
C SER A 22 -41.53 22.29 -11.93
N ALA A 23 -41.70 23.30 -11.09
CA ALA A 23 -41.52 23.17 -9.64
C ALA A 23 -42.42 22.10 -9.00
N SER A 24 -43.69 21.99 -9.42
CA SER A 24 -44.61 20.94 -8.93
C SER A 24 -44.21 19.53 -9.40
N GLU A 25 -43.70 19.40 -10.63
CA GLU A 25 -43.16 18.12 -11.11
C GLU A 25 -41.89 17.74 -10.34
N PHE A 26 -41.00 18.70 -10.09
CA PHE A 26 -39.80 18.51 -9.30
C PHE A 26 -40.13 18.06 -7.86
N GLU A 27 -41.04 18.75 -7.17
CA GLU A 27 -41.54 18.36 -5.84
C GLU A 27 -42.02 16.90 -5.84
N THR A 28 -42.89 16.56 -6.79
CA THR A 28 -43.48 15.23 -6.92
C THR A 28 -42.41 14.16 -7.12
N GLU A 29 -41.48 14.36 -8.06
CA GLU A 29 -40.43 13.40 -8.36
C GLU A 29 -39.37 13.32 -7.26
N PHE A 30 -39.08 14.43 -6.59
CA PHE A 30 -38.16 14.47 -5.45
C PHE A 30 -38.71 13.65 -4.28
N LEU A 31 -39.97 13.86 -3.90
CA LEU A 31 -40.60 13.12 -2.80
C LEU A 31 -40.74 11.63 -3.12
N LYS A 32 -41.00 11.27 -4.38
CA LYS A 32 -40.98 9.86 -4.84
C LYS A 32 -39.59 9.25 -4.66
N LEU A 33 -38.54 9.96 -5.08
CA LEU A 33 -37.16 9.51 -4.95
C LEU A 33 -36.78 9.34 -3.47
N PHE A 34 -37.09 10.35 -2.65
CA PHE A 34 -36.81 10.36 -1.21
C PHE A 34 -37.51 9.22 -0.45
N LYS A 35 -38.77 8.91 -0.79
CA LYS A 35 -39.51 7.79 -0.18
C LYS A 35 -38.98 6.41 -0.58
N LYS A 36 -38.37 6.28 -1.75
CA LYS A 36 -37.84 5.01 -2.25
C LYS A 36 -36.54 4.62 -1.54
N ASP A 37 -35.80 5.61 -1.04
CA ASP A 37 -34.51 5.42 -0.41
C ASP A 37 -34.65 4.99 1.05
N LYS A 38 -34.16 3.77 1.33
CA LYS A 38 -34.26 3.14 2.66
C LYS A 38 -33.01 3.29 3.51
N SER A 39 -31.90 3.75 2.94
CA SER A 39 -30.62 3.92 3.64
C SER A 39 -29.82 5.05 3.02
N PHE A 40 -29.98 6.25 3.55
CA PHE A 40 -29.07 7.34 3.22
C PHE A 40 -27.76 7.15 3.97
N ASP A 41 -26.64 7.39 3.30
CA ASP A 41 -25.38 7.70 3.99
C ASP A 41 -25.58 9.00 4.79
N GLU A 42 -25.04 9.07 6.00
CA GLU A 42 -25.26 10.22 6.90
C GLU A 42 -24.76 11.53 6.28
N ASN A 43 -23.62 11.52 5.60
CA ASN A 43 -23.09 12.73 4.94
C ASN A 43 -23.98 13.15 3.78
N PHE A 44 -24.51 12.18 3.02
CA PHE A 44 -25.43 12.46 1.94
C PHE A 44 -26.77 12.99 2.45
N TYR A 45 -27.29 12.41 3.54
CA TYR A 45 -28.54 12.85 4.17
C TYR A 45 -28.44 14.31 4.62
N GLU A 46 -27.35 14.71 5.27
CA GLU A 46 -27.14 16.09 5.71
C GLU A 46 -27.06 17.09 4.53
N ILE A 47 -26.69 16.65 3.33
CA ILE A 47 -26.70 17.49 2.13
C ILE A 47 -28.12 17.62 1.55
N ILE A 48 -28.90 16.53 1.50
CA ILE A 48 -30.24 16.51 0.90
C ILE A 48 -31.33 17.06 1.84
N LYS A 49 -31.16 16.89 3.15
CA LYS A 49 -32.15 17.28 4.16
C LYS A 49 -32.63 18.74 4.05
N PRO A 50 -31.76 19.75 3.84
CA PRO A 50 -32.22 21.12 3.59
C PRO A 50 -33.12 21.25 2.35
N LEU A 51 -32.82 20.53 1.28
CA LEU A 51 -33.65 20.51 0.07
C LEU A 51 -34.99 19.83 0.32
N PHE A 52 -35.02 18.78 1.15
CA PHE A 52 -36.28 18.17 1.56
C PHE A 52 -37.20 19.17 2.27
N TYR A 53 -36.68 19.95 3.21
CA TYR A 53 -37.49 21.00 3.85
C TYR A 53 -37.95 22.07 2.86
N ALA A 54 -37.06 22.53 1.97
CA ALA A 54 -37.44 23.48 0.92
C ALA A 54 -38.55 22.95 0.00
N VAL A 55 -38.54 21.65 -0.30
CA VAL A 55 -39.59 21.00 -1.10
C VAL A 55 -40.90 20.90 -0.32
N GLU A 56 -40.88 20.61 0.98
CA GLU A 56 -42.08 20.58 1.82
C GLU A 56 -42.69 21.97 2.06
N ASP A 57 -41.85 23.01 2.11
CA ASP A 57 -42.29 24.41 2.28
C ASP A 57 -42.72 25.04 0.93
N PHE A 58 -42.58 24.35 -0.20
CA PHE A 58 -42.93 24.91 -1.51
C PHE A 58 -44.44 24.99 -1.73
N CYS A 59 -44.92 26.15 -2.16
CA CYS A 59 -46.32 26.34 -2.56
C CYS A 59 -46.42 26.89 -3.99
N SER A 60 -47.04 26.09 -4.87
CA SER A 60 -47.23 26.42 -6.28
C SER A 60 -48.34 27.44 -6.56
N TYR A 61 -49.20 27.74 -5.58
CA TYR A 61 -50.36 28.61 -5.73
C TYR A 61 -50.16 29.91 -4.93
N PRO A 62 -49.79 31.04 -5.57
CA PRO A 62 -49.46 32.28 -4.88
C PRO A 62 -50.58 32.81 -3.97
N GLU A 63 -51.84 32.61 -4.37
CA GLU A 63 -53.04 33.04 -3.66
C GLU A 63 -53.29 32.38 -2.30
N ILE A 64 -52.71 31.19 -2.06
CA ILE A 64 -52.83 30.46 -0.78
C ILE A 64 -51.48 30.27 -0.10
N ARG A 65 -50.42 30.87 -0.65
CA ARG A 65 -49.06 30.76 -0.14
C ARG A 65 -48.90 31.61 1.12
N ASP A 66 -48.46 31.00 2.20
CA ASP A 66 -48.16 31.70 3.44
C ASP A 66 -46.81 32.43 3.35
N HIS A 67 -46.54 33.34 4.29
CA HIS A 67 -45.30 34.13 4.31
C HIS A 67 -44.03 33.25 4.42
N ASP A 68 -44.17 32.10 5.08
CA ASP A 68 -43.05 31.20 5.36
C ASP A 68 -42.85 30.14 4.26
N ASP A 69 -43.81 30.03 3.32
CA ASP A 69 -43.73 29.12 2.18
C ASP A 69 -42.79 29.64 1.09
N LEU A 70 -42.16 28.72 0.38
CA LEU A 70 -41.28 29.03 -0.74
C LEU A 70 -42.04 29.15 -2.06
N ASP A 71 -41.62 30.13 -2.84
CA ASP A 71 -41.94 30.23 -4.26
C ASP A 71 -41.00 29.39 -5.14
N GLU A 72 -41.30 29.34 -6.44
CA GLU A 72 -40.48 28.59 -7.41
C GLU A 72 -39.03 29.09 -7.47
N ASN A 73 -38.80 30.41 -7.39
CA ASN A 73 -37.44 30.94 -7.47
C ASN A 73 -36.63 30.56 -6.23
N GLN A 74 -37.23 30.64 -5.04
CA GLN A 74 -36.60 30.22 -3.80
C GLN A 74 -36.33 28.72 -3.78
N LEU A 75 -37.23 27.91 -4.33
CA LEU A 75 -37.01 26.48 -4.49
C LEU A 75 -35.86 26.19 -5.47
N ILE A 76 -35.75 26.93 -6.58
CA ILE A 76 -34.63 26.84 -7.53
C ILE A 76 -33.31 27.17 -6.82
N GLU A 77 -33.27 28.22 -6.00
CA GLU A 77 -32.07 28.59 -5.25
C GLU A 77 -31.64 27.48 -4.27
N ALA A 78 -32.59 26.93 -3.52
CA ALA A 78 -32.34 25.80 -2.61
C ALA A 78 -31.82 24.56 -3.36
N ALA A 79 -32.41 24.25 -4.52
CA ALA A 79 -32.00 23.14 -5.37
C ALA A 79 -30.57 23.34 -5.91
N LYS A 80 -30.23 24.54 -6.41
CA LYS A 80 -28.87 24.88 -6.87
C LYS A 80 -27.83 24.79 -5.76
N ALA A 81 -28.13 25.36 -4.59
CA ALA A 81 -27.23 25.29 -3.43
C ALA A 81 -26.95 23.82 -3.02
N THR A 82 -27.95 22.95 -3.14
CA THR A 82 -27.81 21.52 -2.89
C THR A 82 -26.94 20.84 -3.95
N LEU A 83 -27.17 21.16 -5.24
CA LEU A 83 -26.36 20.64 -6.35
C LEU A 83 -24.87 20.99 -6.19
N GLU A 84 -24.56 22.23 -5.81
CA GLU A 84 -23.18 22.66 -5.54
C GLU A 84 -22.53 21.80 -4.44
N ARG A 85 -23.22 21.58 -3.31
CA ARG A 85 -22.70 20.73 -2.23
C ARG A 85 -22.47 19.29 -2.68
N LEU A 86 -23.38 18.74 -3.48
CA LEU A 86 -23.22 17.40 -4.06
C LEU A 86 -22.03 17.32 -5.02
N ASN A 87 -21.71 18.39 -5.75
CA ASN A 87 -20.53 18.45 -6.62
C ASN A 87 -19.23 18.54 -5.83
N MET A 88 -19.19 19.33 -4.74
CA MET A 88 -18.02 19.42 -3.88
C MET A 88 -17.62 18.08 -3.25
N VAL A 89 -18.60 17.20 -2.95
CA VAL A 89 -18.32 15.85 -2.43
C VAL A 89 -17.67 14.98 -3.50
N ASP A 90 -18.13 15.04 -4.74
CA ASP A 90 -17.53 14.28 -5.84
C ASP A 90 -16.09 14.72 -6.09
N ASP A 91 -15.84 16.04 -6.10
CA ASP A 91 -14.50 16.60 -6.30
C ASP A 91 -13.54 16.18 -5.18
N LYS A 92 -13.98 16.26 -3.92
CA LYS A 92 -13.18 15.83 -2.76
C LYS A 92 -12.84 14.35 -2.83
N ASN A 93 -13.81 13.52 -3.20
CA ASN A 93 -13.60 12.08 -3.34
C ASN A 93 -12.62 11.77 -4.47
N GLU A 94 -12.73 12.45 -5.62
CA GLU A 94 -11.80 12.30 -6.74
C GLU A 94 -10.38 12.69 -6.34
N ILE A 95 -10.21 13.83 -5.65
CA ILE A 95 -8.91 14.28 -5.15
C ILE A 95 -8.33 13.25 -4.17
N ARG A 96 -9.14 12.76 -3.22
CA ARG A 96 -8.68 11.78 -2.24
C ARG A 96 -8.25 10.47 -2.91
N ILE A 97 -8.99 10.00 -3.91
CA ILE A 97 -8.63 8.81 -4.69
C ILE A 97 -7.29 9.03 -5.41
N LYS A 98 -7.11 10.17 -6.08
CA LYS A 98 -5.84 10.49 -6.76
C LYS A 98 -4.66 10.50 -5.78
N GLN A 99 -4.85 11.08 -4.59
CA GLN A 99 -3.83 11.12 -3.56
C GLN A 99 -3.48 9.71 -3.05
N LEU A 100 -4.48 8.88 -2.75
CA LEU A 100 -4.27 7.50 -2.32
C LEU A 100 -3.56 6.67 -3.37
N LEU A 101 -3.88 6.86 -4.65
CA LEU A 101 -3.18 6.20 -5.76
C LEU A 101 -1.70 6.63 -5.83
N MET A 102 -1.41 7.90 -5.57
CA MET A 102 -0.04 8.41 -5.52
C MET A 102 0.75 7.79 -4.35
N GLU A 103 0.18 7.79 -3.14
CA GLU A 103 0.75 7.16 -1.95
C GLU A 103 1.00 5.65 -2.14
N LEU A 104 0.04 4.96 -2.78
CA LEU A 104 0.17 3.54 -3.11
C LEU A 104 1.30 3.30 -4.12
N ASN A 105 1.38 4.11 -5.17
CA ASN A 105 2.42 3.97 -6.19
C ASN A 105 3.82 4.23 -5.61
N GLU A 106 3.97 5.20 -4.72
CA GLU A 106 5.23 5.44 -3.98
C GLU A 106 5.61 4.22 -3.11
N SER A 107 4.64 3.65 -2.40
CA SER A 107 4.85 2.45 -1.58
C SER A 107 5.29 1.25 -2.43
N ILE A 108 4.63 1.02 -3.56
CA ILE A 108 4.97 -0.07 -4.50
C ILE A 108 6.41 0.06 -5.02
N ASN A 109 6.88 1.29 -5.28
CA ASN A 109 8.23 1.52 -5.80
C ASN A 109 9.33 1.42 -4.73
N THR A 110 9.00 1.69 -3.47
CA THR A 110 9.98 1.72 -2.37
C THR A 110 10.14 0.36 -1.68
N LEU A 111 9.08 -0.44 -1.58
CA LEU A 111 9.11 -1.73 -0.89
C LEU A 111 10.15 -2.72 -1.44
N PRO A 112 10.31 -2.92 -2.77
CA PRO A 112 11.31 -3.84 -3.30
C PRO A 112 12.74 -3.43 -2.92
N LEU A 113 13.02 -2.12 -2.89
CA LEU A 113 14.34 -1.59 -2.52
C LEU A 113 14.64 -1.85 -1.04
N LEU A 114 13.64 -1.65 -0.17
CA LEU A 114 13.77 -1.95 1.26
C LEU A 114 13.95 -3.45 1.51
N ILE A 115 13.20 -4.30 0.80
CA ILE A 115 13.34 -5.76 0.89
C ILE A 115 14.74 -6.19 0.45
N ASN A 116 15.22 -5.72 -0.71
CA ASN A 116 16.55 -6.05 -1.20
C ASN A 116 17.63 -5.63 -0.20
N ARG A 117 17.52 -4.42 0.34
CA ARG A 117 18.45 -3.93 1.35
C ARG A 117 18.48 -4.81 2.60
N VAL A 118 17.31 -5.17 3.15
CA VAL A 118 17.23 -6.04 4.34
C VAL A 118 17.80 -7.43 4.05
N VAL A 119 17.53 -7.98 2.86
CA VAL A 119 18.08 -9.26 2.43
C VAL A 119 19.60 -9.19 2.32
N GLU A 120 20.16 -8.15 1.70
CA GLU A 120 21.61 -7.93 1.60
C GLU A 120 22.27 -7.78 2.96
N GLU A 121 21.68 -6.99 3.87
CA GLU A 121 22.17 -6.82 5.25
C GLU A 121 22.20 -8.18 5.99
N LYS A 122 21.13 -8.98 5.88
CA LYS A 122 21.06 -10.31 6.52
C LYS A 122 22.03 -11.32 5.90
N LEU A 123 22.20 -11.31 4.58
CA LEU A 123 23.17 -12.17 3.91
C LEU A 123 24.60 -11.86 4.36
N ASN A 124 24.95 -10.57 4.48
CA ASN A 124 26.27 -10.14 4.93
C ASN A 124 26.56 -10.51 6.40
N GLU A 125 25.53 -10.57 7.26
CA GLU A 125 25.67 -11.06 8.64
C GLU A 125 25.96 -12.57 8.70
N ILE A 126 25.30 -13.35 7.85
CA ILE A 126 25.29 -14.83 7.95
C ILE A 126 26.44 -15.46 7.13
N LEU A 127 26.77 -14.91 5.96
CA LEU A 127 27.76 -15.46 5.03
C LEU A 127 29.13 -15.74 5.69
N PRO A 128 29.73 -14.84 6.49
CA PRO A 128 31.02 -15.11 7.11
C PRO A 128 31.02 -16.34 8.02
N ALA A 129 29.92 -16.58 8.75
CA ALA A 129 29.80 -17.73 9.64
C ALA A 129 29.66 -19.04 8.85
N ILE A 130 28.86 -19.04 7.78
CA ILE A 130 28.71 -20.20 6.89
C ILE A 130 30.06 -20.53 6.24
N VAL A 131 30.70 -19.55 5.60
CA VAL A 131 31.99 -19.74 4.91
C VAL A 131 33.05 -20.28 5.87
N LYS A 132 33.13 -19.73 7.09
CA LYS A 132 34.07 -20.21 8.11
C LYS A 132 33.81 -21.68 8.49
N ASN A 133 32.55 -22.08 8.66
CA ASN A 133 32.19 -23.43 9.06
C ASN A 133 32.44 -24.44 7.92
N THR A 134 32.04 -24.11 6.69
CA THR A 134 32.20 -25.00 5.53
C THR A 134 33.66 -25.19 5.16
N LEU A 135 34.46 -24.11 5.13
CA LEU A 135 35.90 -24.21 4.87
C LEU A 135 36.62 -24.98 5.99
N SER A 136 36.18 -24.85 7.23
CA SER A 136 36.67 -25.63 8.38
C SER A 136 36.44 -27.14 8.17
N GLU A 137 35.22 -27.52 7.76
CA GLU A 137 34.85 -28.91 7.50
C GLU A 137 35.62 -29.51 6.33
N GLU A 138 35.77 -28.76 5.22
CA GLU A 138 36.55 -29.20 4.07
C GLU A 138 38.05 -29.32 4.38
N LEU A 139 38.64 -28.37 5.12
CA LEU A 139 40.03 -28.48 5.56
C LEU A 139 40.24 -29.72 6.42
N HIS A 140 39.33 -29.98 7.36
CA HIS A 140 39.38 -31.18 8.20
C HIS A 140 39.25 -32.46 7.36
N ALA A 141 38.36 -32.48 6.37
CA ALA A 141 38.17 -33.62 5.48
C ALA A 141 39.38 -33.86 4.55
N LEU A 142 40.09 -32.81 4.13
CA LEU A 142 41.32 -32.90 3.33
C LEU A 142 42.53 -33.33 4.18
N ASP A 143 42.64 -32.86 5.42
CA ASP A 143 43.69 -33.27 6.37
C ASP A 143 43.57 -34.77 6.70
N LEU A 144 42.34 -35.26 6.91
CA LEU A 144 42.05 -36.69 7.10
C LEU A 144 42.37 -37.52 5.84
N ARG A 145 42.00 -37.06 4.65
CA ARG A 145 42.30 -37.76 3.38
C ARG A 145 43.78 -37.73 3.01
N GLY A 146 44.50 -36.65 3.33
CA GLY A 146 45.96 -36.58 3.21
C GLY A 146 46.66 -37.59 4.11
N PHE A 147 46.10 -37.83 5.31
CA PHE A 147 46.56 -38.89 6.21
C PHE A 147 46.29 -40.31 5.70
N GLU A 148 45.18 -40.54 5.02
CA GLU A 148 44.82 -41.84 4.45
C GLU A 148 45.57 -42.14 3.15
N ASN A 149 45.80 -41.14 2.29
CA ASN A 149 46.63 -41.29 1.08
C ASN A 149 48.13 -41.39 1.38
N LEU A 150 48.59 -40.96 2.56
CA LEU A 150 49.90 -41.31 3.10
C LEU A 150 49.94 -42.75 3.70
N GLY A 151 48.89 -43.54 3.43
CA GLY A 151 48.75 -44.97 3.65
C GLY A 151 49.77 -45.78 2.85
N GLY A 152 51.02 -45.67 3.28
CA GLY A 152 52.09 -46.59 2.94
C GLY A 152 53.14 -46.70 4.05
N LEU A 153 53.55 -45.60 4.69
CA LEU A 153 54.76 -45.62 5.53
C LEU A 153 54.77 -44.60 6.68
N THR A 154 53.81 -44.64 7.61
CA THR A 154 54.02 -43.94 8.90
C THR A 154 53.62 -44.78 10.12
N SER A 155 54.62 -45.10 10.94
CA SER A 155 54.49 -45.88 12.18
C SER A 155 53.59 -45.20 13.22
N ARG A 156 53.06 -45.97 14.19
CA ARG A 156 52.27 -45.49 15.35
C ARG A 156 52.87 -44.25 16.04
N ARG A 157 54.19 -44.06 15.98
CA ARG A 157 54.93 -42.93 16.57
C ARG A 157 54.67 -41.60 15.86
N SER A 158 54.47 -41.61 14.55
CA SER A 158 54.16 -40.42 13.74
C SER A 158 52.76 -39.89 14.04
N ARG A 159 51.79 -40.78 14.29
CA ARG A 159 50.42 -40.41 14.70
C ARG A 159 50.37 -39.71 16.07
N GLN A 160 51.21 -40.12 17.03
CA GLN A 160 51.28 -39.47 18.35
C GLN A 160 51.94 -38.09 18.30
N ASN A 161 52.99 -37.91 17.48
CA ASN A 161 53.65 -36.61 17.32
C ASN A 161 52.77 -35.58 16.60
N TRP A 162 51.91 -36.01 15.68
CA TRP A 162 50.98 -35.11 15.00
C TRP A 162 49.87 -34.60 15.93
N LYS A 163 49.28 -35.47 16.78
CA LYS A 163 48.32 -35.05 17.82
C LYS A 163 48.93 -34.05 18.82
N LYS A 164 50.23 -34.17 19.13
CA LYS A 164 50.96 -33.18 19.94
C LYS A 164 51.09 -31.82 19.25
N ARG A 165 51.27 -31.78 17.93
CA ARG A 165 51.40 -30.52 17.15
C ARG A 165 50.07 -29.78 16.98
N GLN A 166 48.97 -30.50 16.80
CA GLN A 166 47.61 -29.90 16.78
C GLN A 166 47.27 -29.22 18.12
N ASN A 167 47.65 -29.84 19.25
CA ASN A 167 47.40 -29.29 20.60
C ASN A 167 48.25 -28.05 20.94
N ILE A 168 49.36 -27.82 20.21
CA ILE A 168 50.19 -26.62 20.37
C ILE A 168 49.60 -25.45 19.55
N ARG A 169 49.00 -25.72 18.38
CA ARG A 169 48.33 -24.70 17.56
C ARG A 169 47.04 -24.17 18.17
N SER A 170 46.31 -24.97 18.95
CA SER A 170 45.11 -24.51 19.68
C SER A 170 45.42 -23.66 20.92
N ASN A 171 46.66 -23.66 21.43
CA ASN A 171 47.07 -22.95 22.65
C ASN A 171 47.96 -21.72 22.40
N HIS A 172 48.31 -21.41 21.16
CA HIS A 172 48.93 -20.13 20.80
C HIS A 172 48.02 -19.41 19.82
N GLY A 173 47.46 -18.29 20.29
CA GLY A 173 46.52 -17.47 19.55
C GLY A 173 46.97 -17.21 18.12
N PHE A 174 45.99 -17.21 17.23
CA PHE A 174 46.07 -16.71 15.86
C PHE A 174 46.84 -15.37 15.81
N GLN A 175 48.16 -15.43 15.64
CA GLN A 175 48.94 -14.28 15.20
C GLN A 175 48.96 -14.29 13.68
N LYS A 176 48.46 -13.18 13.12
CA LYS A 176 48.47 -12.81 11.71
C LYS A 176 49.76 -13.25 11.02
N GLY A 177 49.67 -14.28 10.19
CA GLY A 177 50.65 -14.61 9.17
C GLY A 177 49.97 -14.46 7.82
N VAL A 178 50.22 -13.33 7.16
CA VAL A 178 49.88 -13.11 5.75
C VAL A 178 50.63 -14.18 4.95
N LEU A 179 49.92 -15.19 4.45
CA LEU A 179 50.42 -16.01 3.36
C LEU A 179 50.05 -15.28 2.07
N GLN A 180 50.99 -14.47 1.57
CA GLN A 180 51.01 -14.07 0.17
C GLN A 180 51.08 -15.35 -0.66
N TYR A 181 50.00 -15.68 -1.36
CA TYR A 181 50.06 -16.60 -2.49
C TYR A 181 50.32 -15.76 -3.74
N GLU A 182 51.58 -15.73 -4.19
CA GLU A 182 51.87 -15.36 -5.57
C GLU A 182 51.29 -16.45 -6.48
N ILE A 183 50.24 -16.09 -7.22
CA ILE A 183 49.71 -16.90 -8.31
C ILE A 183 50.64 -16.71 -9.50
N ILE A 184 51.55 -17.66 -9.73
CA ILE A 184 52.27 -17.76 -11.00
C ILE A 184 51.32 -18.44 -11.99
N PHE A 185 50.79 -17.66 -12.93
CA PHE A 185 50.12 -18.15 -14.13
C PHE A 185 51.19 -18.71 -15.09
N GLN A 186 51.28 -20.04 -15.24
CA GLN A 186 51.88 -20.62 -16.45
C GLN A 186 50.74 -20.91 -17.43
N MET A 187 50.71 -20.10 -18.51
CA MET A 187 50.01 -20.44 -19.74
C MET A 187 50.93 -21.40 -20.50
N ASP A 188 50.48 -22.64 -20.71
CA ASP A 188 51.09 -23.52 -21.71
C ASP A 188 50.41 -23.30 -23.06
N HIS A 189 51.28 -23.25 -24.08
CA HIS A 189 51.03 -23.05 -25.50
C HIS A 189 50.26 -24.20 -26.17
#